data_AF-A0A918T8D3-F1
#
_entry.id   AF-A0A918T8D3-F1
#
_cell.length_a   1.000
_cell.length_b   1.000
_cell.length_c   1.000
_cell.angle_alpha   90.00
_cell.angle_beta   90.00
_cell.angle_gamma   90.00
#
_symmetry.space_group_name_H-M   'P 1'
#
loop_
_entity.id
_entity.type
_entity.pdbx_description
1 polymer ?
#
loop_
_entity_poly.entity_id
_entity_poly.type
_entity_poly.pdbx_seq_one_letter_code
_entity_poly.pdbx_strand_id
1 'polypeptide(L)'
;MDEQWAVVVAAVAGGVLAGVPALLSGWWSRRSQREQIRSQQVLMAGQLQSAHLLQAVEPRRRVYGDFVALVYRMRSRLYEAWGDGPGDGYGRVLLVLEDEQFIDELERVRAQVALEGPEEVVEAADRVMDLFSALHGRLHSLVESGVLGEFAAEGEELGVPPELGELKVRLDGMIAAAREALSQFGASALLPGVPR
;
A
#
# COMPACT_ATOMS: atom_id res chain seq x y z
N MET A 1 -43.15 56.39 -64.84
CA MET A 1 -42.45 55.19 -65.35
C MET A 1 -41.37 54.81 -64.33
N ASP A 2 -41.77 54.63 -63.06
CA ASP A 2 -40.91 54.91 -61.89
C ASP A 2 -41.03 53.90 -60.74
N GLU A 3 -41.21 52.60 -61.03
CA GLU A 3 -41.36 51.57 -59.97
C GLU A 3 -40.45 50.35 -60.14
N GLN A 4 -39.50 50.36 -61.07
CA GLN A 4 -38.58 49.22 -61.30
C GLN A 4 -37.22 49.33 -60.58
N TRP A 5 -36.92 50.44 -59.91
CA TRP A 5 -35.62 50.63 -59.24
C TRP A 5 -35.64 50.34 -57.73
N ALA A 6 -36.81 50.15 -57.11
CA ALA A 6 -36.92 49.95 -55.66
C ALA A 6 -36.52 48.54 -55.19
N VAL A 7 -36.57 47.53 -56.07
CA VAL A 7 -36.31 46.12 -55.69
C VAL A 7 -34.81 45.79 -55.71
N VAL A 8 -34.01 46.46 -56.55
CA VAL A 8 -32.58 46.15 -56.70
C VAL A 8 -31.74 46.71 -55.53
N VAL A 9 -32.18 47.80 -54.90
CA VAL A 9 -31.46 48.40 -53.77
C VAL A 9 -31.72 47.66 -52.44
N ALA A 10 -32.89 47.02 -52.28
CA ALA A 10 -33.20 46.22 -51.09
C ALA A 10 -32.39 44.91 -51.01
N ALA A 11 -31.94 44.36 -52.15
CA ALA A 11 -31.18 43.11 -52.20
C ALA A 11 -29.68 43.29 -51.85
N VAL A 12 -29.12 44.48 -52.05
CA VAL A 12 -27.69 44.75 -51.81
C VAL A 12 -27.41 45.08 -50.33
N ALA A 13 -28.38 45.64 -49.60
CA ALA A 13 -28.26 45.91 -48.17
C ALA A 13 -28.48 44.66 -47.28
N GLY A 14 -29.17 43.63 -47.76
CA GLY A 14 -29.45 42.41 -47.00
C GLY A 14 -28.37 41.31 -47.11
N GLY A 15 -27.53 41.34 -48.14
CA GLY A 15 -26.56 40.27 -48.44
C GLY A 15 -25.20 40.39 -47.75
N VAL A 16 -24.81 41.59 -47.30
CA VAL A 16 -23.44 41.84 -46.78
C VAL A 16 -23.35 41.80 -45.25
N LEU A 17 -24.49 41.90 -44.53
CA LEU A 17 -24.50 41.96 -43.07
C LEU A 17 -24.54 40.60 -42.36
N ALA A 18 -24.82 39.50 -43.06
CA ALA A 18 -24.93 38.18 -42.44
C ALA A 18 -23.63 37.36 -42.43
N GLY A 19 -22.63 37.69 -43.26
CA GLY A 19 -21.40 36.90 -43.39
C GLY A 19 -20.29 37.24 -42.38
N VAL A 20 -20.20 38.51 -41.97
CA VAL A 20 -19.13 38.99 -41.06
C VAL A 20 -19.30 38.46 -39.62
N PRO A 21 -20.51 38.39 -39.03
CA PRO A 21 -20.67 37.83 -37.69
C PRO A 21 -20.31 36.34 -37.62
N ALA A 22 -20.59 35.58 -38.68
CA ALA A 22 -20.32 34.13 -38.73
C ALA A 22 -18.82 33.81 -38.88
N LEU A 23 -18.07 34.66 -39.59
CA LEU A 23 -16.61 34.52 -39.71
C LEU A 23 -15.90 34.95 -38.41
N LEU A 24 -16.38 36.01 -37.75
CA LEU A 24 -15.86 36.44 -36.44
C LEU A 24 -16.17 35.41 -35.33
N SER A 25 -17.38 34.83 -35.32
CA SER A 25 -17.73 33.77 -34.37
C SER A 25 -16.93 32.48 -34.62
N GLY A 26 -16.70 32.11 -35.88
CA GLY A 26 -15.85 30.97 -36.25
C GLY A 26 -14.37 31.17 -35.85
N TRP A 27 -13.83 32.38 -35.97
CA TRP A 27 -12.46 32.70 -35.56
C TRP A 27 -12.31 32.73 -34.04
N TRP A 28 -13.27 33.30 -33.32
CA TRP A 28 -13.30 33.33 -31.85
C TRP A 28 -13.52 31.93 -31.26
N SER A 29 -14.39 31.12 -31.88
CA SER A 29 -14.61 29.71 -31.53
C SER A 29 -13.35 28.85 -31.74
N ARG A 30 -12.63 29.02 -32.87
CA ARG A 30 -11.34 28.33 -33.09
C ARG A 30 -10.25 28.77 -32.10
N ARG A 31 -10.27 30.03 -31.65
CA ARG A 31 -9.33 30.54 -30.64
C ARG A 31 -9.66 29.98 -29.25
N SER A 32 -10.94 29.97 -28.89
CA SER A 32 -11.45 29.40 -27.63
C SER A 32 -11.27 27.88 -27.55
N GLN A 33 -11.46 27.14 -28.66
CA GLN A 33 -11.19 25.70 -28.71
C GLN A 33 -9.70 25.38 -28.48
N ARG A 34 -8.77 26.20 -28.96
CA ARG A 34 -7.33 26.00 -28.71
C ARG A 34 -6.96 26.19 -27.24
N GLU A 35 -7.65 27.09 -26.54
CA GLU A 35 -7.47 27.31 -25.11
C GLU A 35 -8.11 26.18 -24.28
N GLN A 36 -9.28 25.67 -24.69
CA GLN A 36 -9.93 24.50 -24.06
C GLN A 36 -9.16 23.20 -24.26
N ILE A 37 -8.55 22.97 -25.43
CA ILE A 37 -7.73 21.78 -25.69
C ILE A 37 -6.46 21.82 -24.82
N ARG A 38 -5.84 22.98 -24.63
CA ARG A 38 -4.67 23.12 -23.76
C ARG A 38 -4.99 22.88 -22.28
N SER A 39 -6.12 23.39 -21.79
CA SER A 39 -6.53 23.14 -20.40
C SER A 39 -6.95 21.69 -20.18
N GLN A 40 -7.62 21.05 -21.15
CA GLN A 40 -7.91 19.61 -21.11
C GLN A 40 -6.64 18.75 -21.14
N GLN A 41 -5.63 19.11 -21.93
CA GLN A 41 -4.36 18.39 -21.97
C GLN A 41 -3.61 18.46 -20.63
N VAL A 42 -3.61 19.62 -19.96
CA VAL A 42 -2.99 19.76 -18.63
C VAL A 42 -3.74 18.96 -17.57
N LEU A 43 -5.08 18.95 -17.62
CA LEU A 43 -5.91 18.15 -16.71
C LEU A 43 -5.75 16.65 -16.96
N MET A 44 -5.70 16.20 -18.21
CA MET A 44 -5.44 14.79 -18.56
C MET A 44 -4.05 14.33 -18.14
N ALA A 45 -3.02 15.17 -18.34
CA ALA A 45 -1.67 14.86 -17.90
C ALA A 45 -1.58 14.69 -16.38
N GLY A 46 -2.26 15.57 -15.63
CA GLY A 46 -2.37 15.46 -14.17
C GLY A 46 -3.15 14.21 -13.71
N GLN A 47 -4.22 13.84 -14.41
CA GLN A 47 -4.99 12.62 -14.11
C GLN A 47 -4.24 11.33 -14.44
N LEU A 48 -3.48 11.30 -15.54
CA LEU A 48 -2.65 10.15 -15.88
C LEU A 48 -1.50 9.99 -14.89
N GLN A 49 -0.83 11.08 -14.50
CA GLN A 49 0.21 11.04 -13.48
C GLN A 49 -0.34 10.55 -12.14
N SER A 50 -1.47 11.08 -11.67
CA SER A 50 -2.05 10.62 -10.40
C SER A 50 -2.53 9.17 -10.45
N ALA A 51 -3.10 8.71 -11.56
CA ALA A 51 -3.47 7.31 -11.75
C ALA A 51 -2.27 6.37 -11.76
N HIS A 52 -1.17 6.73 -12.43
CA HIS A 52 0.08 5.96 -12.41
C HIS A 52 0.69 5.87 -11.00
N LEU A 53 0.61 6.96 -10.23
CA LEU A 53 1.11 6.98 -8.86
C LEU A 53 0.28 6.08 -7.93
N LEU A 54 -1.05 6.11 -8.06
CA LEU A 54 -1.93 5.21 -7.31
C LEU A 54 -1.69 3.74 -7.67
N GLN A 55 -1.45 3.44 -8.95
CA GLN A 55 -1.15 2.08 -9.41
C GLN A 55 0.14 1.51 -8.82
N ALA A 56 1.14 2.36 -8.50
CA ALA A 56 2.40 1.91 -7.90
C ALA A 56 2.31 1.76 -6.36
N VAL A 57 1.50 2.59 -5.69
CA VAL A 57 1.41 2.61 -4.23
C VAL A 57 0.44 1.55 -3.69
N GLU A 58 -0.67 1.30 -4.38
CA GLU A 58 -1.72 0.39 -3.90
C GLU A 58 -1.25 -1.06 -3.72
N PRO A 59 -0.46 -1.67 -4.63
CA PRO A 59 0.06 -3.03 -4.46
C PRO A 59 0.97 -3.15 -3.22
N ARG A 60 1.85 -2.18 -3.02
CA ARG A 60 2.82 -2.19 -1.91
C ARG A 60 2.13 -2.03 -0.56
N ARG A 61 1.18 -1.11 -0.47
CA ARG A 61 0.36 -0.92 0.73
C ARG A 61 -0.37 -2.21 1.12
N ARG A 62 -0.88 -2.94 0.13
CA ARG A 62 -1.54 -4.22 0.34
C ARG A 62 -0.57 -5.26 0.90
N VAL A 63 0.58 -5.45 0.24
CA VAL A 63 1.61 -6.42 0.66
C VAL A 63 2.08 -6.16 2.10
N TYR A 64 2.37 -4.92 2.46
CA TYR A 64 2.79 -4.60 3.84
C TYR A 64 1.66 -4.82 4.85
N GLY A 65 0.43 -4.47 4.47
CA GLY A 65 -0.76 -4.70 5.29
C GLY A 65 -1.02 -6.18 5.54
N ASP A 66 -0.88 -7.01 4.50
CA ASP A 66 -1.06 -8.45 4.57
C ASP A 66 -0.02 -9.09 5.50
N PHE A 67 1.25 -8.66 5.42
CA PHE A 67 2.29 -9.16 6.31
C PHE A 67 1.99 -8.82 7.77
N VAL A 68 1.70 -7.55 8.06
CA VAL A 68 1.39 -7.08 9.41
C VAL A 68 0.16 -7.81 9.98
N ALA A 69 -0.88 -8.01 9.16
CA ALA A 69 -2.08 -8.72 9.57
C ALA A 69 -1.79 -10.19 9.91
N LEU A 70 -0.94 -10.86 9.13
CA LEU A 70 -0.51 -12.23 9.41
C LEU A 70 0.29 -12.28 10.70
N VAL A 71 1.34 -11.49 10.85
CA VAL A 71 2.16 -11.50 12.07
C VAL A 71 1.32 -11.17 13.32
N TYR A 72 0.34 -10.26 13.22
CA TYR A 72 -0.60 -10.00 14.31
C TYR A 72 -1.45 -11.23 14.65
N ARG A 73 -1.97 -11.94 13.63
CA ARG A 73 -2.70 -13.20 13.82
C ARG A 73 -1.83 -14.26 14.49
N MET A 74 -0.57 -14.39 14.07
CA MET A 74 0.41 -15.30 14.69
C MET A 74 0.60 -14.95 16.16
N ARG A 75 0.89 -13.68 16.45
CA ARG A 75 1.07 -13.19 17.81
C ARG A 75 -0.14 -13.52 18.69
N SER A 76 -1.35 -13.25 18.21
CA SER A 76 -2.58 -13.58 18.95
C SER A 76 -2.67 -15.07 19.27
N ARG A 77 -2.41 -15.94 18.29
CA ARG A 77 -2.39 -17.40 18.51
C ARG A 77 -1.32 -17.83 19.51
N LEU A 78 -0.12 -17.24 19.45
CA LEU A 78 0.96 -17.55 20.38
C LEU A 78 0.62 -17.15 21.83
N TYR A 79 0.01 -15.97 22.03
CA TYR A 79 -0.44 -15.55 23.37
C TYR A 79 -1.62 -16.37 23.87
N GLU A 80 -2.54 -16.76 22.99
CA GLU A 80 -3.65 -17.65 23.33
C GLU A 80 -3.11 -19.04 23.73
N ALA A 81 -2.21 -19.61 22.93
CA ALA A 81 -1.53 -20.87 23.24
C ALA A 81 -0.76 -20.82 24.56
N TRP A 82 -0.17 -19.67 24.89
CA TRP A 82 0.50 -19.46 26.17
C TRP A 82 -0.48 -19.31 27.35
N GLY A 83 -1.61 -18.61 27.16
CA GLY A 83 -2.53 -18.26 28.23
C GLY A 83 -3.61 -19.31 28.54
N ASP A 84 -3.86 -20.25 27.63
CA ASP A 84 -5.01 -21.16 27.71
C ASP A 84 -4.67 -22.49 28.43
N GLY A 85 -4.61 -22.43 29.77
CA GLY A 85 -4.83 -23.58 30.66
C GLY A 85 -3.62 -24.07 31.50
N PRO A 86 -3.87 -24.93 32.51
CA PRO A 86 -2.82 -25.53 33.34
C PRO A 86 -2.04 -26.59 32.53
N GLY A 87 -0.77 -26.34 32.28
CA GLY A 87 0.11 -27.17 31.45
C GLY A 87 1.41 -26.45 31.07
N ASP A 88 2.26 -27.12 30.28
CA ASP A 88 3.62 -26.68 29.95
C ASP A 88 3.73 -25.38 29.15
N GLY A 89 2.63 -24.83 28.59
CA GLY A 89 2.53 -23.59 27.81
C GLY A 89 3.30 -23.63 26.47
N TYR A 90 4.57 -23.97 26.55
CA TYR A 90 5.53 -24.16 25.49
C TYR A 90 5.14 -25.21 24.46
N GLY A 91 4.50 -26.32 24.85
CA GLY A 91 4.06 -27.34 23.89
C GLY A 91 3.00 -26.81 22.94
N ARG A 92 2.03 -26.03 23.45
CA ARG A 92 1.01 -25.39 22.62
C ARG A 92 1.58 -24.27 21.74
N VAL A 93 2.50 -23.47 22.28
CA VAL A 93 3.17 -22.42 21.50
C VAL A 93 3.98 -23.06 20.36
N LEU A 94 4.65 -24.20 20.60
CA LEU A 94 5.36 -24.93 19.56
C LEU A 94 4.41 -25.41 18.46
N LEU A 95 3.24 -25.98 18.81
CA LEU A 95 2.23 -26.38 17.81
C LEU A 95 1.76 -25.22 16.93
N VAL A 96 1.66 -24.00 17.49
CA VAL A 96 1.34 -22.80 16.69
C VAL A 96 2.48 -22.43 15.75
N LEU A 97 3.74 -22.58 16.20
CA LEU A 97 4.92 -22.30 15.38
C LEU A 97 5.19 -23.39 14.33
N GLU A 98 4.65 -24.59 14.51
CA GLU A 98 4.72 -25.73 13.58
C GLU A 98 3.53 -25.79 12.60
N ASP A 99 2.62 -24.80 12.64
CA ASP A 99 1.52 -24.69 11.67
C ASP A 99 2.08 -24.38 10.26
N GLU A 100 2.40 -25.44 9.50
CA GLU A 100 2.99 -25.37 8.16
C GLU A 100 2.21 -24.44 7.23
N GLN A 101 0.88 -24.50 7.27
CA GLN A 101 0.04 -23.65 6.43
C GLN A 101 0.26 -22.17 6.74
N PHE A 102 0.36 -21.85 8.02
CA PHE A 102 0.58 -20.47 8.46
C PHE A 102 2.01 -20.01 8.12
N ILE A 103 3.01 -20.86 8.32
CA ILE A 103 4.41 -20.56 7.98
C ILE A 103 4.54 -20.29 6.48
N ASP A 104 3.94 -21.14 5.63
CA ASP A 104 3.93 -20.97 4.18
C ASP A 104 3.26 -19.66 3.75
N GLU A 105 2.16 -19.29 4.41
CA GLU A 105 1.48 -18.02 4.15
C GLU A 105 2.36 -16.83 4.54
N LEU A 106 3.01 -16.90 5.70
CA LEU A 106 3.90 -15.86 6.20
C LEU A 106 5.15 -15.68 5.31
N GLU A 107 5.82 -16.77 4.92
CA GLU A 107 6.98 -16.73 4.02
C GLU A 107 6.61 -16.21 2.63
N ARG A 108 5.42 -16.57 2.11
CA ARG A 108 4.94 -16.05 0.82
C ARG A 108 4.77 -14.54 0.87
N VAL A 109 4.14 -14.02 1.92
CA VAL A 109 3.93 -12.57 2.04
C VAL A 109 5.25 -11.85 2.36
N ARG A 110 6.15 -12.45 3.14
CA ARG A 110 7.53 -11.96 3.33
C ARG A 110 8.26 -11.82 2.00
N ALA A 111 8.20 -12.84 1.14
CA ALA A 111 8.82 -12.79 -0.18
C ALA A 111 8.24 -11.65 -1.04
N GLN A 112 6.94 -11.40 -0.94
CA GLN A 112 6.32 -10.24 -1.60
C GLN A 112 6.84 -8.91 -1.03
N VAL A 113 7.00 -8.80 0.30
CA VAL A 113 7.62 -7.63 0.94
C VAL A 113 9.05 -7.45 0.44
N ALA A 114 9.84 -8.53 0.30
CA ALA A 114 11.21 -8.46 -0.22
C ALA A 114 11.29 -8.00 -1.68
N LEU A 115 10.28 -8.32 -2.50
CA LEU A 115 10.23 -7.92 -3.91
C LEU A 115 9.76 -6.48 -4.10
N GLU A 116 8.81 -6.02 -3.28
CA GLU A 116 8.11 -4.75 -3.46
C GLU A 116 8.58 -3.64 -2.50
N GLY A 117 9.24 -4.05 -1.42
CA GLY A 117 9.64 -3.22 -0.29
C GLY A 117 10.95 -2.47 -0.49
N PRO A 118 11.07 -1.25 0.03
CA PRO A 118 12.39 -0.65 0.24
C PRO A 118 13.14 -1.40 1.34
N GLU A 119 14.47 -1.30 1.34
CA GLU A 119 15.39 -2.08 2.19
C GLU A 119 15.00 -2.02 3.67
N GLU A 120 14.56 -0.87 4.18
CA GLU A 120 14.19 -0.67 5.58
C GLU A 120 12.96 -1.50 5.99
N VAL A 121 12.00 -1.68 5.07
CA VAL A 121 10.80 -2.49 5.30
C VAL A 121 11.15 -3.98 5.23
N VAL A 122 12.03 -4.36 4.30
CA VAL A 122 12.51 -5.73 4.17
C VAL A 122 13.28 -6.14 5.42
N GLU A 123 14.23 -5.33 5.87
CA GLU A 123 14.95 -5.59 7.12
C GLU A 123 14.03 -5.69 8.32
N ALA A 124 12.99 -4.84 8.40
CA ALA A 124 12.04 -4.89 9.49
C ALA A 124 11.21 -6.18 9.48
N ALA A 125 10.83 -6.67 8.30
CA ALA A 125 10.16 -7.96 8.15
C ALA A 125 11.09 -9.12 8.52
N ASP A 126 12.35 -9.09 8.07
CA ASP A 126 13.34 -10.12 8.40
C ASP A 126 13.59 -10.21 9.91
N ARG A 127 13.71 -9.05 10.58
CA ARG A 127 13.82 -9.00 12.05
C ARG A 127 12.64 -9.63 12.81
N VAL A 128 11.46 -9.67 12.20
CA VAL A 128 10.28 -10.38 12.76
C VAL A 128 10.41 -11.88 12.53
N MET A 129 10.85 -12.30 11.34
CA MET A 129 11.07 -13.71 11.01
C MET A 129 12.16 -14.34 11.87
N ASP A 130 13.27 -13.62 12.07
CA ASP A 130 14.36 -14.04 12.94
C ASP A 130 13.87 -14.34 14.37
N LEU A 131 12.93 -13.52 14.86
CA LEU A 131 12.34 -13.70 16.17
C LEU A 131 11.47 -14.96 16.25
N PHE A 132 10.69 -15.25 15.21
CA PHE A 132 9.94 -16.51 15.13
C PHE A 132 10.86 -17.72 15.07
N SER A 133 11.94 -17.67 14.28
CA SER A 133 12.93 -18.74 14.22
C SER A 133 13.66 -18.94 15.56
N ALA A 134 14.02 -17.85 16.25
CA ALA A 134 14.65 -17.91 17.56
C ALA A 134 13.71 -18.53 18.61
N LEU A 135 12.45 -18.10 18.63
CA LEU A 135 11.43 -18.67 19.50
C LEU A 135 11.26 -20.17 19.21
N HIS A 136 11.05 -20.56 17.94
CA HIS A 136 10.90 -21.96 17.54
C HIS A 136 12.11 -22.82 17.98
N GLY A 137 13.33 -22.38 17.68
CA GLY A 137 14.54 -23.11 18.07
C GLY A 137 14.69 -23.28 19.58
N ARG A 138 14.34 -22.25 20.36
CA ARG A 138 14.32 -22.32 21.82
C ARG A 138 13.29 -23.33 22.33
N LEU A 139 12.07 -23.30 21.80
CA LEU A 139 11.01 -24.21 22.21
C LEU A 139 11.34 -25.65 21.89
N HIS A 140 11.84 -25.90 20.67
CA HIS A 140 12.28 -27.22 20.26
C HIS A 140 13.39 -27.76 21.18
N SER A 141 14.40 -26.94 21.49
CA SER A 141 15.46 -27.32 22.42
C SER A 141 14.94 -27.62 23.83
N LEU A 142 13.96 -26.86 24.33
CA LEU A 142 13.35 -27.10 25.64
C LEU A 142 12.55 -28.42 25.67
N VAL A 143 11.79 -28.70 24.61
CA VAL A 143 11.01 -29.94 24.47
C VAL A 143 11.96 -31.15 24.38
N GLU A 144 13.00 -31.09 23.54
CA GLU A 144 13.96 -32.19 23.39
C GLU A 144 14.76 -32.48 24.65
N SER A 145 15.07 -31.44 25.43
CA SER A 145 15.84 -31.59 26.67
C SER A 145 15.07 -32.27 27.81
N GLY A 146 13.75 -32.44 27.69
CA GLY A 146 12.91 -32.99 28.75
C GLY A 146 12.70 -32.06 29.96
N VAL A 147 13.35 -30.89 29.95
CA VAL A 147 13.32 -29.87 31.01
C VAL A 147 11.90 -29.42 31.36
N LEU A 148 11.00 -29.37 30.37
CA LEU A 148 9.59 -29.06 30.60
C LEU A 148 8.88 -30.09 31.49
N GLY A 149 9.27 -31.37 31.37
CA GLY A 149 8.75 -32.43 32.23
C GLY A 149 9.25 -32.34 33.66
N GLU A 150 10.48 -31.85 33.87
CA GLU A 150 11.07 -31.61 35.19
C GLU A 150 10.39 -30.45 35.90
N PHE A 151 10.23 -29.30 35.24
CA PHE A 151 9.52 -28.15 35.80
C PHE A 151 8.05 -28.46 36.12
N ALA A 152 7.37 -29.21 35.26
CA ALA A 152 6.00 -29.65 35.50
C ALA A 152 5.89 -30.61 36.72
N ALA A 153 6.90 -31.45 36.95
CA ALA A 153 6.96 -32.34 38.10
C ALA A 153 7.23 -31.60 39.42
N GLU A 154 7.99 -30.50 39.36
CA GLU A 154 8.30 -29.64 40.51
C GLU A 154 7.21 -28.60 40.81
N GLY A 155 6.22 -28.46 39.91
CA GLY A 155 5.14 -27.50 40.05
C GLY A 155 5.60 -26.04 39.90
N GLU A 156 6.74 -25.82 39.24
CA GLU A 156 7.23 -24.47 38.96
C GLU A 156 6.45 -23.86 37.78
N GLU A 157 5.96 -22.63 37.97
CA GLU A 157 5.37 -21.86 36.88
C GLU A 157 6.46 -21.32 35.96
N LEU A 158 6.36 -21.64 34.68
CA LEU A 158 7.28 -21.16 33.68
C LEU A 158 6.94 -19.73 33.27
N GLY A 159 7.97 -18.87 33.22
CA GLY A 159 7.84 -17.50 32.74
C GLY A 159 7.61 -17.42 31.22
N VAL A 160 6.98 -16.33 30.77
CA VAL A 160 6.77 -16.04 29.34
C VAL A 160 8.11 -16.01 28.60
N PRO A 161 8.28 -16.73 27.47
CA PRO A 161 9.49 -16.62 26.69
C PRO A 161 9.73 -15.17 26.25
N PRO A 162 10.95 -14.63 26.44
CA PRO A 162 11.25 -13.23 26.16
C PRO A 162 10.98 -12.85 24.69
N GLU A 163 11.11 -13.80 23.77
CA GLU A 163 10.85 -13.61 22.34
C GLU A 163 9.38 -13.25 22.09
N LEU A 164 8.42 -13.79 22.85
CA LEU A 164 7.02 -13.36 22.76
C LEU A 164 6.84 -11.92 23.22
N GLY A 165 7.56 -11.49 24.26
CA GLY A 165 7.57 -10.11 24.72
C GLY A 165 8.15 -9.13 23.69
N GLU A 166 9.18 -9.56 22.95
CA GLU A 166 9.84 -8.77 21.90
C GLU A 166 9.01 -8.63 20.62
N LEU A 167 8.11 -9.58 20.35
CA LEU A 167 7.35 -9.63 19.09
C LEU A 167 6.50 -8.38 18.87
N LYS A 168 5.93 -7.81 19.94
CA LYS A 168 5.20 -6.54 19.85
C LYS A 168 6.12 -5.40 19.37
N VAL A 169 7.32 -5.30 19.93
CA VAL A 169 8.27 -4.22 19.62
C VAL A 169 8.73 -4.32 18.16
N ARG A 170 9.03 -5.53 17.68
CA ARG A 170 9.43 -5.76 16.28
C ARG A 170 8.30 -5.44 15.29
N LEU A 171 7.08 -5.85 15.62
CA LEU A 171 5.87 -5.50 14.86
C LEU A 171 5.67 -3.98 14.75
N ASP A 172 5.77 -3.26 15.87
CA ASP A 172 5.62 -1.81 15.89
C ASP A 172 6.71 -1.14 15.02
N GLY A 173 7.95 -1.64 15.08
CA GLY A 173 9.06 -1.20 14.24
C GLY A 173 8.79 -1.40 12.75
N MET A 174 8.24 -2.56 12.36
CA MET A 174 7.84 -2.79 10.97
C MET A 174 6.71 -1.88 10.51
N ILE A 175 5.69 -1.69 11.35
CA ILE A 175 4.58 -0.76 11.03
C ILE A 175 5.12 0.66 10.84
N ALA A 176 6.08 1.09 11.66
CA ALA A 176 6.73 2.39 11.51
C ALA A 176 7.50 2.50 10.18
N ALA A 177 8.34 1.50 9.86
CA ALA A 177 9.08 1.45 8.60
C ALA A 177 8.15 1.45 7.37
N ALA A 178 7.07 0.66 7.39
CA ALA A 178 6.10 0.61 6.31
C ALA A 178 5.36 1.96 6.13
N ARG A 179 5.00 2.63 7.23
CA ARG A 179 4.38 3.98 7.17
C ARG A 179 5.34 5.01 6.62
N GLU A 180 6.59 4.98 7.06
CA GLU A 180 7.63 5.88 6.58
C GLU A 180 7.85 5.70 5.07
N ALA A 181 8.07 4.47 4.63
CA ALA A 181 8.21 4.11 3.22
C ALA A 181 7.04 4.64 2.37
N LEU A 182 5.80 4.37 2.78
CA LEU A 182 4.61 4.85 2.06
C LEU A 182 4.52 6.38 2.02
N SER A 183 4.95 7.08 3.07
CA SER A 183 4.95 8.54 3.10
C SER A 183 6.03 9.15 2.20
N GLN A 184 7.22 8.53 2.13
CA GLN A 184 8.30 8.95 1.25
C GLN A 184 7.94 8.75 -0.23
N PHE A 185 7.22 7.68 -0.59
CA PHE A 185 6.70 7.50 -1.96
C PHE A 185 5.63 8.54 -2.30
N GLY A 186 4.74 8.86 -1.36
CA GLY A 186 3.76 9.95 -1.54
C GLY A 186 4.42 11.31 -1.75
N ALA A 187 5.53 11.60 -1.06
CA ALA A 187 6.28 12.85 -1.21
C ALA A 187 7.15 12.89 -2.49
N SER A 188 7.85 11.80 -2.80
CA SER A 188 8.74 11.69 -3.97
C SER A 188 7.98 11.69 -5.30
N ALA A 189 6.75 11.17 -5.29
CA ALA A 189 5.83 11.20 -6.42
C ALA A 189 5.31 12.62 -6.76
N LEU A 190 5.28 13.53 -5.78
CA LEU A 190 4.78 14.90 -5.93
C LEU A 190 5.88 15.90 -6.30
N LEU A 191 7.15 15.50 -6.26
CA LEU A 191 8.26 16.34 -6.69
C LEU A 191 8.48 16.14 -8.21
N PRO A 192 8.28 17.17 -9.04
CA PRO A 192 8.60 17.06 -10.46
C PRO A 192 10.09 16.73 -10.58
N GLY A 193 10.40 15.66 -11.33
CA GLY A 193 11.78 15.25 -11.60
C GLY A 193 12.57 16.46 -12.10
N VAL A 194 13.51 16.92 -11.30
CA VAL A 194 14.39 18.03 -11.67
C VAL A 194 15.26 17.50 -12.81
N PRO A 195 15.13 18.01 -14.04
CA PRO A 195 16.03 17.62 -15.11
C PRO A 195 17.45 18.06 -14.72
N ARG A 196 18.39 17.11 -14.78
CA ARG A 196 19.83 17.40 -14.71
C ARG A 196 20.31 17.97 -16.05
#